data_AF-A0A0C1XX62-F1
#
_entry.id   AF-A0A0C1XX62-F1
#
_cell.length_a   1.000
_cell.length_b   1.000
_cell.length_c   1.000
_cell.angle_alpha   90.00
_cell.angle_beta   90.00
_cell.angle_gamma   90.00
#
_symmetry.space_group_name_H-M   'P 1'
#
loop_
_entity.id
_entity.type
_entity.pdbx_description
1 polymer ?
#
loop_
_entity_poly.entity_id
_entity_poly.type
_entity_poly.pdbx_seq_one_letter_code
_entity_poly.pdbx_strand_id
1 'polypeptide(L)'
;MGGKIMMKGVGATRRQRHSVSGAGRGRRTALRALVVVLLGLWAALGVGTLTAGAADGDIVKVFVVRDPAQTGGQADTLQSIATSTLGDANRSGEIFDLNRGQAQQDGASLNDPGDVLHPGWILRLPPDASGPDVQQAKETGTGTGTGTGTGTQNTAPPAASSAPPAAGNTAGAPADPDTVSIPLPAVLGVLGAIVLALVTAGIVGRRHVRRAFAALGRRLRKFGDPARRKRRLQFRRAVTSRFASDADSVRGAYGVLAEFAARKGKRETPVHALRVDSGGVTAWLPSSEEIPTPWQNVGGTLWRRPAGAASWLTPGSAGTDLETLVASACLVRVGTDDDGEPVFVDLSRLDGTLSVTGDHAVARDVVSGLLAEVARTRPGLPVSVLRGTDGAPPIPVPQGLEEVTRIDEGLRSPRPGSPGSTVRAAASRRPVKGLVVMAGTPTDREAAELLALCGPGGAGWTGLVCGEVGGAHWRWRTDADGNVDIPVLGVTLTVPA
;
A
#
# COMPACT_ATOMS: atom_id res chain seq x y z
N MET A 1 -51.54 -32.77 -57.15
CA MET A 1 -51.54 -32.27 -58.56
C MET A 1 -51.94 -30.80 -58.57
N GLY A 2 -51.46 -30.01 -59.54
CA GLY A 2 -51.93 -28.65 -59.88
C GLY A 2 -51.66 -27.57 -58.81
N GLY A 3 -51.07 -26.40 -59.10
CA GLY A 3 -50.71 -25.77 -60.38
C GLY A 3 -51.46 -24.45 -60.59
N LYS A 4 -50.99 -23.60 -61.52
CA LYS A 4 -51.52 -22.23 -61.81
C LYS A 4 -51.24 -21.22 -60.66
N ILE A 5 -51.06 -19.91 -60.87
CA ILE A 5 -51.17 -19.03 -62.06
C ILE A 5 -50.11 -17.88 -62.00
N MET A 6 -49.47 -17.51 -63.13
CA MET A 6 -49.09 -16.12 -63.57
C MET A 6 -48.15 -15.21 -62.71
N MET A 7 -47.44 -14.18 -63.23
CA MET A 7 -46.95 -13.82 -64.60
C MET A 7 -45.94 -12.63 -64.55
N LYS A 8 -45.24 -12.37 -65.66
CA LYS A 8 -44.45 -11.14 -66.01
C LYS A 8 -43.18 -10.91 -65.15
N GLY A 9 -42.06 -10.40 -65.67
CA GLY A 9 -41.68 -10.03 -67.05
C GLY A 9 -40.43 -9.12 -67.01
N VAL A 10 -39.22 -9.66 -67.22
CA VAL A 10 -38.48 -9.61 -68.50
C VAL A 10 -38.34 -8.19 -69.08
N GLY A 11 -37.11 -7.64 -69.05
CA GLY A 11 -36.83 -6.28 -69.57
C GLY A 11 -35.36 -5.82 -69.54
N ALA A 12 -34.39 -6.74 -69.59
CA ALA A 12 -32.97 -6.41 -69.45
C ALA A 12 -32.33 -5.89 -70.75
N THR A 13 -32.33 -4.56 -70.95
CA THR A 13 -31.66 -3.93 -72.11
C THR A 13 -30.20 -3.55 -71.79
N ARG A 14 -29.27 -4.10 -72.58
CA ARG A 14 -27.82 -3.90 -72.42
C ARG A 14 -27.37 -2.57 -73.05
N ARG A 15 -26.82 -1.64 -72.24
CA ARG A 15 -26.02 -0.50 -72.74
C ARG A 15 -24.67 -0.45 -72.01
N GLN A 16 -23.58 -0.43 -72.77
CA GLN A 16 -22.24 -0.10 -72.27
C GLN A 16 -22.10 1.41 -72.05
N ARG A 17 -21.38 1.83 -71.00
CA ARG A 17 -20.61 3.08 -70.94
C ARG A 17 -19.49 2.96 -69.89
N HIS A 18 -18.60 3.96 -69.87
CA HIS A 18 -17.19 3.85 -69.48
C HIS A 18 -16.87 3.57 -68.00
N SER A 19 -15.64 3.08 -67.82
CA SER A 19 -14.90 2.97 -66.55
C SER A 19 -14.82 4.28 -65.76
N VAL A 20 -14.86 4.16 -64.43
CA VAL A 20 -13.92 4.88 -63.54
C VAL A 20 -13.38 3.90 -62.48
N SER A 21 -12.08 3.63 -62.51
CA SER A 21 -11.37 2.90 -61.45
C SER A 21 -10.24 3.78 -60.92
N GLY A 22 -10.28 4.15 -59.63
CA GLY A 22 -9.17 4.91 -59.03
C GLY A 22 -9.52 5.90 -57.90
N ALA A 23 -10.10 5.45 -56.78
CA ALA A 23 -10.28 6.30 -55.59
C ALA A 23 -9.76 5.67 -54.28
N GLY A 24 -9.87 4.35 -54.10
CA GLY A 24 -9.56 3.70 -52.82
C GLY A 24 -8.06 3.55 -52.48
N ARG A 25 -7.15 3.72 -53.46
CA ARG A 25 -5.72 3.41 -53.28
C ARG A 25 -4.93 4.57 -52.65
N GLY A 26 -5.23 5.82 -53.04
CA GLY A 26 -4.50 7.02 -52.61
C GLY A 26 -4.59 7.33 -51.11
N ARG A 27 -5.74 7.11 -50.47
CA ARG A 27 -5.88 7.33 -49.01
C ARG A 27 -5.01 6.38 -48.17
N ARG A 28 -4.77 5.16 -48.63
CA ARG A 28 -3.92 4.17 -47.91
C ARG A 28 -2.42 4.40 -48.15
N THR A 29 -2.02 4.92 -49.30
CA THR A 29 -0.63 5.35 -49.54
C THR A 29 -0.31 6.64 -48.79
N ALA A 30 -1.21 7.62 -48.77
CA ALA A 30 -1.03 8.86 -47.99
C ALA A 30 -0.83 8.60 -46.49
N LEU A 31 -1.62 7.69 -45.90
CA LEU A 31 -1.46 7.33 -44.47
C LEU A 31 -0.11 6.64 -44.19
N ARG A 32 0.36 5.78 -45.10
CA ARG A 32 1.69 5.14 -44.99
C ARG A 32 2.83 6.15 -45.17
N ALA A 33 2.71 7.09 -46.11
CA ALA A 33 3.67 8.16 -46.28
C ALA A 33 3.77 9.04 -45.02
N LEU A 34 2.64 9.38 -44.39
CA LEU A 34 2.62 10.13 -43.13
C LEU A 34 3.36 9.40 -41.99
N VAL A 35 3.18 8.08 -41.87
CA VAL A 35 3.88 7.25 -40.88
C VAL A 35 5.39 7.17 -41.16
N VAL A 36 5.80 7.04 -42.42
CA VAL A 36 7.22 7.04 -42.81
C VAL A 36 7.87 8.41 -42.57
N VAL A 37 7.17 9.52 -42.85
CA VAL A 37 7.64 10.88 -42.55
C VAL A 37 7.76 11.10 -41.03
N LEU A 38 6.81 10.61 -40.23
CA LEU A 38 6.87 10.68 -38.76
C LEU A 38 8.02 9.84 -38.18
N LEU A 39 8.29 8.64 -38.72
CA LEU A 39 9.46 7.83 -38.35
C LEU A 39 10.78 8.49 -38.76
N GLY A 40 10.84 9.09 -39.95
CA GLY A 40 12.00 9.87 -40.41
C GLY A 40 12.28 11.09 -39.53
N LEU A 41 11.24 11.80 -39.10
CA LEU A 41 11.34 12.90 -38.12
C LEU A 41 11.78 12.41 -36.73
N TRP A 42 11.35 11.20 -36.32
CA TRP A 42 11.82 10.59 -35.07
C TRP A 42 13.31 10.23 -35.13
N ALA A 43 13.78 9.68 -36.26
CA ALA A 43 15.18 9.41 -36.51
C ALA A 43 16.02 10.71 -36.58
N ALA A 44 15.52 11.75 -37.26
CA ALA A 44 16.21 13.05 -37.37
C ALA A 44 16.27 13.84 -36.05
N LEU A 45 15.41 13.52 -35.07
CA LEU A 45 15.45 14.06 -33.71
C LEU A 45 16.19 13.14 -32.71
N GLY A 46 16.63 11.96 -33.16
CA GLY A 46 17.31 10.95 -32.37
C GLY A 46 18.83 10.95 -32.58
N VAL A 47 19.55 11.68 -31.73
CA VAL A 47 21.01 11.59 -31.52
C VAL A 47 21.87 11.92 -32.77
N GLY A 48 22.19 13.21 -32.93
CA GLY A 48 23.36 13.62 -33.70
C GLY A 48 24.59 13.71 -32.79
N THR A 49 25.55 12.78 -32.94
CA THR A 49 26.84 12.82 -32.23
C THR A 49 27.84 13.72 -32.96
N LEU A 50 28.37 14.73 -32.27
CA LEU A 50 29.64 15.37 -32.61
C LEU A 50 30.45 15.58 -31.34
N THR A 51 31.73 15.25 -31.41
CA THR A 51 32.67 15.23 -30.28
C THR A 51 33.55 16.48 -30.27
N ALA A 52 33.64 17.14 -29.11
CA ALA A 52 34.61 18.18 -28.82
C ALA A 52 34.95 18.12 -27.32
N GLY A 53 36.23 17.91 -26.99
CA GLY A 53 36.62 17.40 -25.68
C GLY A 53 36.59 18.42 -24.54
N ALA A 54 36.04 17.99 -23.40
CA ALA A 54 36.41 18.42 -22.06
C ALA A 54 36.42 17.14 -21.20
N ALA A 55 37.37 17.00 -20.26
CA ALA A 55 37.66 15.73 -19.58
C ALA A 55 36.44 15.10 -18.89
N ASP A 56 35.80 14.14 -19.56
CA ASP A 56 34.60 13.49 -19.05
C ASP A 56 34.93 12.11 -18.47
N GLY A 57 34.41 11.87 -17.28
CA GLY A 57 34.51 10.61 -16.55
C GLY A 57 33.16 9.92 -16.65
N ASP A 58 33.17 8.60 -16.81
CA ASP A 58 32.02 7.88 -17.35
C ASP A 58 30.75 8.10 -16.51
N ILE A 59 29.63 8.37 -17.20
CA ILE A 59 28.36 8.75 -16.56
C ILE A 59 27.52 7.48 -16.38
N VAL A 60 27.84 6.77 -15.30
CA VAL A 60 27.18 5.52 -14.93
C VAL A 60 25.79 5.81 -14.39
N LYS A 61 24.77 5.08 -14.88
CA LYS A 61 23.43 5.09 -14.29
C LYS A 61 23.45 4.28 -12.99
N VAL A 62 22.87 4.82 -11.94
CA VAL A 62 22.80 4.15 -10.64
C VAL A 62 21.40 4.22 -10.02
N PHE A 63 21.09 3.24 -9.19
CA PHE A 63 19.93 3.18 -8.32
C PHE A 63 20.40 3.20 -6.86
N VAL A 64 19.68 3.92 -5.99
CA VAL A 64 19.93 3.86 -4.54
C VAL A 64 18.83 3.01 -3.91
N VAL A 65 19.20 1.89 -3.30
CA VAL A 65 18.28 0.96 -2.64
C VAL A 65 17.54 1.69 -1.52
N ARG A 66 16.21 1.67 -1.55
CA ARG A 66 15.41 2.46 -0.61
C ARG A 66 15.26 1.76 0.74
N ASP A 67 15.13 2.56 1.78
CA ASP A 67 14.65 2.10 3.08
C ASP A 67 13.19 1.59 2.95
N PRO A 68 12.88 0.35 3.40
CA PRO A 68 11.50 -0.15 3.45
C PRO A 68 10.51 0.82 4.10
N ALA A 69 10.94 1.63 5.08
CA ALA A 69 10.10 2.65 5.71
C ALA A 69 9.60 3.74 4.73
N GLN A 70 10.34 4.00 3.64
CA GLN A 70 9.91 4.93 2.57
C GLN A 70 9.06 4.23 1.49
N THR A 71 9.15 2.91 1.39
CA THR A 71 8.43 2.09 0.38
C THR A 71 7.23 1.34 0.98
N GLY A 72 6.79 1.72 2.20
CA GLY A 72 5.61 1.15 2.84
C GLY A 72 5.80 -0.26 3.38
N GLY A 73 7.01 -0.62 3.81
CA GLY A 73 7.39 -1.94 4.31
C GLY A 73 8.04 -2.86 3.26
N GLN A 74 7.89 -2.56 1.97
CA GLN A 74 8.47 -3.36 0.90
C GLN A 74 9.96 -3.06 0.72
N ALA A 75 10.82 -4.07 0.89
CA ALA A 75 12.22 -3.97 0.49
C ALA A 75 12.34 -3.99 -1.05
N ASP A 76 13.27 -3.20 -1.59
CA ASP A 76 13.65 -3.29 -3.00
C ASP A 76 14.45 -4.59 -3.24
N THR A 77 14.12 -5.32 -4.30
CA THR A 77 14.85 -6.51 -4.77
C THR A 77 15.39 -6.27 -6.18
N LEU A 78 16.38 -7.05 -6.62
CA LEU A 78 16.91 -6.91 -7.98
C LEU A 78 15.82 -7.01 -9.06
N GLN A 79 14.78 -7.82 -8.81
CA GLN A 79 13.61 -7.97 -9.69
C GLN A 79 12.66 -6.76 -9.63
N SER A 80 12.45 -6.14 -8.46
CA SER A 80 11.64 -4.90 -8.36
C SER A 80 12.37 -3.70 -9.01
N ILE A 81 13.68 -3.62 -8.83
CA ILE A 81 14.54 -2.60 -9.46
C ILE A 81 14.55 -2.80 -10.98
N ALA A 82 14.74 -4.02 -11.49
CA ALA A 82 14.66 -4.30 -12.92
C ALA A 82 13.26 -3.98 -13.50
N THR A 83 12.18 -4.33 -12.78
CA THR A 83 10.81 -3.97 -13.18
C THR A 83 10.60 -2.45 -13.26
N SER A 84 11.16 -1.68 -12.32
CA SER A 84 10.97 -0.23 -12.22
C SER A 84 11.95 0.62 -13.04
N THR A 85 13.08 0.05 -13.47
CA THR A 85 14.15 0.78 -14.20
C THR A 85 14.44 0.23 -15.60
N LEU A 86 14.19 -1.06 -15.86
CA LEU A 86 14.36 -1.73 -17.16
C LEU A 86 13.02 -2.14 -17.78
N GLY A 87 11.92 -2.12 -17.01
CA GLY A 87 10.58 -2.50 -17.44
C GLY A 87 10.30 -4.00 -17.44
N ASP A 88 11.27 -4.84 -17.08
CA ASP A 88 11.19 -6.30 -17.07
C ASP A 88 11.94 -6.86 -15.84
N ALA A 89 11.25 -7.67 -15.04
CA ALA A 89 11.83 -8.35 -13.87
C ALA A 89 12.96 -9.33 -14.24
N ASN A 90 12.89 -9.95 -15.42
CA ASN A 90 13.85 -10.98 -15.86
C ASN A 90 15.25 -10.40 -16.11
N ARG A 91 15.36 -9.08 -16.33
CA ARG A 91 16.65 -8.37 -16.51
C ARG A 91 17.38 -8.08 -15.19
N SER A 92 16.91 -8.62 -14.06
CA SER A 92 17.60 -8.51 -12.77
C SER A 92 19.01 -9.08 -12.77
N GLY A 93 19.30 -10.06 -13.65
CA GLY A 93 20.65 -10.60 -13.86
C GLY A 93 21.66 -9.55 -14.32
N GLU A 94 21.27 -8.64 -15.22
CA GLU A 94 22.15 -7.57 -15.70
C GLU A 94 22.52 -6.59 -14.57
N ILE A 95 21.61 -6.35 -13.63
CA ILE A 95 21.87 -5.52 -12.44
C ILE A 95 22.78 -6.27 -11.46
N PHE A 96 22.60 -7.59 -11.30
CA PHE A 96 23.49 -8.42 -10.49
C PHE A 96 24.92 -8.42 -11.03
N ASP A 97 25.10 -8.74 -12.32
CA ASP A 97 26.42 -8.88 -12.95
C ASP A 97 27.22 -7.56 -12.95
N LEU A 98 26.54 -6.41 -13.04
CA LEU A 98 27.16 -5.08 -12.92
C LEU A 98 27.60 -4.71 -11.50
N ASN A 99 27.14 -5.41 -10.46
CA ASN A 99 27.38 -5.06 -9.06
C ASN A 99 28.02 -6.18 -8.21
N ARG A 100 28.18 -7.39 -8.76
CA ARG A 100 28.72 -8.53 -8.03
C ARG A 100 30.12 -8.22 -7.46
N GLY A 101 30.30 -8.46 -6.18
CA GLY A 101 31.56 -8.22 -5.46
C GLY A 101 31.96 -6.74 -5.31
N GLN A 102 31.12 -5.78 -5.71
CA GLN A 102 31.36 -4.36 -5.41
C GLN A 102 31.11 -4.11 -3.91
N ALA A 103 32.09 -3.56 -3.21
CA ALA A 103 31.95 -3.17 -1.81
C ALA A 103 31.08 -1.91 -1.68
N GLN A 104 30.09 -1.97 -0.79
CA GLN A 104 29.12 -0.91 -0.52
C GLN A 104 29.54 -0.08 0.71
N GLN A 105 28.80 0.99 1.02
CA GLN A 105 29.17 1.95 2.08
C GLN A 105 29.19 1.34 3.49
N ASP A 106 28.47 0.25 3.73
CA ASP A 106 28.45 -0.55 4.96
C ASP A 106 29.56 -1.61 5.02
N GLY A 107 30.38 -1.75 3.97
CA GLY A 107 31.42 -2.75 3.84
C GLY A 107 30.93 -4.12 3.37
N ALA A 108 29.63 -4.30 3.14
CA ALA A 108 29.08 -5.51 2.54
C ALA A 108 29.19 -5.48 1.00
N SER A 109 28.83 -6.57 0.34
CA SER A 109 28.79 -6.66 -1.12
C SER A 109 27.69 -7.62 -1.59
N LEU A 110 27.19 -7.38 -2.80
CA LEU A 110 26.25 -8.28 -3.47
C LEU A 110 27.04 -9.46 -4.04
N ASN A 111 26.78 -10.69 -3.58
CA ASN A 111 27.57 -11.87 -3.92
C ASN A 111 26.75 -12.93 -4.66
N ASP A 112 25.46 -13.08 -4.36
CA ASP A 112 24.53 -13.99 -5.02
C ASP A 112 23.18 -13.32 -5.39
N PRO A 113 22.47 -13.77 -6.45
CA PRO A 113 21.28 -13.07 -6.96
C PRO A 113 20.04 -13.07 -6.04
N GLY A 114 20.14 -13.78 -4.90
CA GLY A 114 19.11 -13.84 -3.86
C GLY A 114 19.46 -13.09 -2.59
N ASP A 115 20.60 -12.39 -2.54
CA ASP A 115 20.99 -11.59 -1.37
C ASP A 115 19.98 -10.47 -1.09
N VAL A 116 19.80 -10.15 0.18
CA VAL A 116 19.01 -9.00 0.61
C VAL A 116 19.77 -7.72 0.28
N LEU A 117 19.14 -6.82 -0.47
CA LEU A 117 19.70 -5.50 -0.74
C LEU A 117 19.52 -4.59 0.49
N HIS A 118 20.60 -4.04 1.02
CA HIS A 118 20.54 -3.16 2.19
C HIS A 118 20.19 -1.70 1.80
N PRO A 119 19.40 -0.98 2.61
CA PRO A 119 19.09 0.43 2.36
C PRO A 119 20.34 1.30 2.22
N GLY A 120 20.33 2.18 1.21
CA GLY A 120 21.45 3.07 0.90
C GLY A 120 22.52 2.48 -0.03
N TRP A 121 22.49 1.17 -0.34
CA TRP A 121 23.35 0.59 -1.37
C TRP A 121 23.17 1.28 -2.72
N ILE A 122 24.28 1.49 -3.42
CA ILE A 122 24.31 2.11 -4.75
C ILE A 122 24.58 1.03 -5.78
N LEU A 123 23.58 0.73 -6.61
CA LEU A 123 23.65 -0.29 -7.66
C LEU A 123 23.79 0.36 -9.03
N ARG A 124 24.85 0.00 -9.77
CA ARG A 124 25.02 0.30 -11.19
C ARG A 124 23.88 -0.32 -12.01
N LEU A 125 23.40 0.40 -13.02
CA LEU A 125 22.32 -0.03 -13.91
C LEU A 125 22.80 -0.09 -15.37
N PRO A 126 22.19 -0.94 -16.22
CA PRO A 126 22.42 -0.94 -17.66
C PRO A 126 22.23 0.45 -18.32
N PRO A 127 22.98 0.78 -19.39
CA PRO A 127 22.91 2.10 -20.03
C PRO A 127 21.54 2.51 -20.59
N ASP A 128 20.61 1.57 -20.82
CA ASP A 128 19.26 1.85 -21.28
C ASP A 128 18.26 2.17 -20.14
N ALA A 129 18.62 1.92 -18.88
CA ALA A 129 17.72 2.06 -17.74
C ALA A 129 17.08 3.46 -17.60
N SER A 130 15.79 3.51 -17.25
CA SER A 130 15.05 4.75 -17.09
C SER A 130 13.93 4.61 -16.06
N GLY A 131 13.76 5.62 -15.21
CA GLY A 131 12.77 5.64 -14.14
C GLY A 131 12.83 6.95 -13.36
N PRO A 132 11.92 7.18 -12.39
CA PRO A 132 11.99 8.35 -11.51
C PRO A 132 13.18 8.29 -10.54
N ASP A 133 13.60 7.07 -10.18
CA ASP A 133 14.61 6.79 -9.16
C ASP A 133 16.01 6.54 -9.76
N VAL A 134 16.14 6.56 -11.09
CA VAL A 134 17.42 6.35 -11.80
C VAL A 134 18.23 7.63 -11.77
N GLN A 135 19.40 7.58 -11.14
CA GLN A 135 20.33 8.69 -11.01
C GLN A 135 21.51 8.53 -11.98
N GLN A 136 22.26 9.61 -12.19
CA GLN A 136 23.49 9.62 -12.99
C GLN A 136 24.65 10.00 -12.07
N ALA A 137 25.63 9.11 -11.95
CA ALA A 137 26.86 9.33 -11.19
C ALA A 137 28.04 9.46 -12.16
N LYS A 138 28.92 10.42 -11.91
CA LYS A 138 30.20 10.54 -12.62
C LYS A 138 31.24 9.72 -11.87
N GLU A 139 31.76 8.66 -12.49
CA GLU A 139 32.66 7.72 -11.82
C GLU A 139 34.00 8.39 -11.51
N THR A 140 34.19 8.77 -10.23
CA THR A 140 35.39 9.46 -9.74
C THR A 140 36.37 8.42 -9.22
N GLY A 141 37.14 7.83 -10.14
CA GLY A 141 37.95 6.64 -9.90
C GLY A 141 39.22 6.83 -9.07
N THR A 142 39.10 6.92 -7.74
CA THR A 142 40.12 6.39 -6.82
C THR A 142 39.51 5.98 -5.48
N GLY A 143 39.91 4.81 -4.96
CA GLY A 143 39.66 4.42 -3.57
C GLY A 143 40.86 4.73 -2.66
N THR A 144 40.68 4.47 -1.35
CA THR A 144 41.68 4.61 -0.26
C THR A 144 41.89 6.04 0.25
N GLY A 145 41.69 6.29 1.55
CA GLY A 145 42.21 7.50 2.20
C GLY A 145 41.38 8.10 3.34
N THR A 146 41.67 7.68 4.56
CA THR A 146 41.41 8.32 5.86
C THR A 146 41.44 9.86 5.87
N GLY A 147 40.51 10.54 6.57
CA GLY A 147 40.63 11.99 6.84
C GLY A 147 39.52 12.62 7.70
N THR A 148 39.90 13.24 8.83
CA THR A 148 39.01 13.99 9.75
C THR A 148 39.24 15.51 9.62
N GLY A 149 38.18 16.33 9.74
CA GLY A 149 38.24 17.80 9.79
C GLY A 149 37.09 18.42 8.99
N THR A 150 36.17 19.26 9.48
CA THR A 150 36.13 20.30 10.55
C THR A 150 36.62 21.69 10.11
N GLY A 151 35.66 22.59 9.84
CA GLY A 151 35.88 24.04 9.69
C GLY A 151 36.32 24.51 8.29
N THR A 152 36.21 25.79 7.91
CA THR A 152 35.49 26.95 8.50
C THR A 152 35.19 27.96 7.36
N GLN A 153 34.34 28.95 7.64
CA GLN A 153 34.15 30.21 6.90
C GLN A 153 35.52 30.91 6.57
N ASN A 154 35.67 31.93 5.71
CA ASN A 154 34.78 33.05 5.41
C ASN A 154 35.32 33.95 4.26
N THR A 155 34.43 34.76 3.65
CA THR A 155 34.67 36.11 3.02
C THR A 155 35.73 36.31 1.90
N ALA A 156 35.50 37.31 1.04
CA ALA A 156 36.33 37.68 -0.11
C ALA A 156 37.02 39.08 0.04
N PRO A 157 37.21 39.93 -1.00
CA PRO A 157 38.52 40.46 -1.42
C PRO A 157 38.74 41.95 -1.03
N PRO A 158 39.80 42.65 -1.53
CA PRO A 158 39.62 43.44 -2.77
C PRO A 158 40.91 43.79 -3.59
N ALA A 159 40.71 44.61 -4.64
CA ALA A 159 41.69 45.44 -5.38
C ALA A 159 42.66 44.72 -6.35
N ALA A 160 43.16 45.34 -7.44
CA ALA A 160 43.22 46.77 -7.77
C ALA A 160 42.91 47.10 -9.26
N SER A 161 43.04 48.38 -9.66
CA SER A 161 42.75 48.93 -10.99
C SER A 161 43.95 49.72 -11.55
N SER A 162 44.14 49.77 -12.88
CA SER A 162 44.97 50.74 -13.63
C SER A 162 44.70 50.68 -15.15
N ALA A 163 45.09 51.74 -15.89
CA ALA A 163 44.63 52.01 -17.26
C ALA A 163 45.77 52.59 -18.18
N PRO A 164 45.53 53.26 -19.35
CA PRO A 164 46.40 53.20 -20.54
C PRO A 164 47.43 54.36 -20.68
N PRO A 165 48.22 54.39 -21.77
CA PRO A 165 47.88 55.15 -23.01
C PRO A 165 48.06 54.27 -24.29
N ALA A 166 48.08 54.68 -25.58
CA ALA A 166 48.25 56.01 -26.21
C ALA A 166 47.48 56.19 -27.55
N ALA A 167 48.13 56.67 -28.63
CA ALA A 167 47.55 57.29 -29.83
C ALA A 167 48.36 57.05 -31.14
N GLY A 168 47.78 57.32 -32.34
CA GLY A 168 48.54 57.38 -33.61
C GLY A 168 47.74 57.42 -34.93
N ASN A 169 47.62 58.62 -35.52
CA ASN A 169 47.41 59.11 -36.92
C ASN A 169 47.39 58.14 -38.15
N THR A 170 46.94 58.48 -39.38
CA THR A 170 46.02 59.51 -39.96
C THR A 170 45.86 59.26 -41.49
N ALA A 171 44.62 59.34 -42.02
CA ALA A 171 44.19 59.55 -43.44
C ALA A 171 44.63 58.60 -44.60
N GLY A 172 43.70 58.37 -45.54
CA GLY A 172 43.96 57.71 -46.84
C GLY A 172 42.70 57.21 -47.57
N ALA A 173 42.34 57.83 -48.70
CA ALA A 173 41.26 57.47 -49.64
C ALA A 173 41.71 57.86 -51.07
N PRO A 174 41.08 57.43 -52.20
CA PRO A 174 39.72 56.88 -52.37
C PRO A 174 39.55 55.68 -53.36
N ALA A 175 38.30 55.23 -53.53
CA ALA A 175 37.73 54.46 -54.67
C ALA A 175 38.26 53.01 -54.91
N ASP A 176 37.51 52.05 -55.47
CA ASP A 176 36.12 52.04 -55.99
C ASP A 176 35.41 50.68 -55.66
N PRO A 177 34.29 50.21 -56.27
CA PRO A 177 33.27 49.39 -55.56
C PRO A 177 33.43 47.85 -55.60
N ASP A 178 32.37 47.19 -55.09
CA ASP A 178 32.04 45.76 -55.16
C ASP A 178 32.82 44.78 -54.26
N THR A 179 32.61 44.90 -52.94
CA THR A 179 32.64 43.72 -52.06
C THR A 179 31.65 43.84 -50.89
N VAL A 180 30.63 42.97 -50.83
CA VAL A 180 29.67 42.92 -49.71
C VAL A 180 30.33 42.22 -48.52
N SER A 181 31.07 42.99 -47.72
CA SER A 181 31.61 42.53 -46.43
C SER A 181 30.47 42.32 -45.43
N ILE A 182 30.01 41.08 -45.28
CA ILE A 182 29.10 40.70 -44.19
C ILE A 182 29.96 40.58 -42.91
N PRO A 183 29.79 41.45 -41.90
CA PRO A 183 30.62 41.40 -40.70
C PRO A 183 30.33 40.12 -39.91
N LEU A 184 31.35 39.27 -39.78
CA LEU A 184 31.26 37.97 -39.11
C LEU A 184 30.58 37.99 -37.71
N PRO A 185 30.78 39.03 -36.86
CA PRO A 185 30.05 39.16 -35.59
C PRO A 185 28.53 39.23 -35.72
N ALA A 186 28.00 39.82 -36.80
CA ALA A 186 26.55 39.94 -36.99
C ALA A 186 25.90 38.59 -37.33
N VAL A 187 26.58 37.77 -38.15
CA VAL A 187 26.13 36.40 -38.47
C VAL A 187 26.14 35.52 -37.22
N LEU A 188 27.20 35.62 -36.40
CA LEU A 188 27.30 34.91 -35.12
C LEU A 188 26.23 35.37 -34.12
N GLY A 189 25.93 36.67 -34.05
CA GLY A 189 24.87 37.22 -33.21
C GLY A 189 23.48 36.70 -33.60
N VAL A 190 23.16 36.68 -34.89
CA VAL A 190 21.88 36.14 -35.40
C VAL A 190 21.77 34.64 -35.17
N LEU A 191 22.84 33.85 -35.41
CA LEU A 191 22.86 32.43 -35.10
C LEU A 191 22.68 32.16 -33.60
N GLY A 192 23.36 32.91 -32.73
CA GLY A 192 23.21 32.82 -31.28
C GLY A 192 21.78 33.11 -30.81
N ALA A 193 21.14 34.15 -31.37
CA ALA A 193 19.74 34.47 -31.08
C ALA A 193 18.77 33.37 -31.54
N ILE A 194 18.98 32.78 -32.71
CA ILE A 194 18.17 31.67 -33.23
C ILE A 194 18.32 30.42 -32.36
N VAL A 195 19.54 30.05 -31.98
CA VAL A 195 19.80 28.90 -31.08
C VAL A 195 19.15 29.14 -29.71
N LEU A 196 19.29 30.34 -29.13
CA LEU A 196 18.67 30.68 -27.85
C LEU A 196 17.13 30.62 -27.92
N ALA A 197 16.53 31.10 -29.01
CA ALA A 197 15.09 31.03 -29.25
C ALA A 197 14.61 29.57 -29.36
N LEU A 198 15.32 28.71 -30.10
CA LEU A 198 15.00 27.29 -30.25
C LEU A 198 15.16 26.51 -28.94
N VAL A 199 16.22 26.77 -28.17
CA VAL A 199 16.42 26.18 -26.83
C VAL A 199 15.31 26.62 -25.87
N THR A 200 14.94 27.90 -25.87
CA THR A 200 13.85 28.43 -25.04
C THR A 200 12.50 27.81 -25.43
N ALA A 201 12.19 27.74 -26.72
CA ALA A 201 10.99 27.07 -27.23
C ALA A 201 10.95 25.58 -26.86
N GLY A 202 12.09 24.88 -26.93
CA GLY A 202 12.23 23.49 -26.49
C GLY A 202 11.98 23.30 -25.00
N ILE A 203 12.48 24.20 -24.15
CA ILE A 203 12.27 24.17 -22.68
C ILE A 203 10.80 24.45 -22.34
N VAL A 204 10.17 25.46 -22.95
CA VAL A 204 8.75 25.78 -22.75
C VAL A 204 7.85 24.67 -23.28
N GLY A 205 8.13 24.13 -24.48
CA GLY A 205 7.43 22.98 -25.04
C GLY A 205 7.51 21.75 -24.15
N ARG A 206 8.71 21.39 -23.64
CA ARG A 206 8.89 20.31 -22.67
C ARG A 206 8.06 20.53 -21.39
N ARG A 207 7.92 21.77 -20.89
CA ARG A 207 7.04 22.08 -19.74
C ARG A 207 5.56 21.87 -20.06
N HIS A 208 5.08 22.25 -21.25
CA HIS A 208 3.70 22.01 -21.65
C HIS A 208 3.40 20.52 -21.90
N VAL A 209 4.28 19.79 -22.57
CA VAL A 209 4.14 18.33 -22.78
C VAL A 209 4.16 17.58 -21.46
N ARG A 210 5.07 17.90 -20.52
CA ARG A 210 5.07 17.31 -19.17
C ARG A 210 3.78 17.60 -18.40
N ARG A 211 3.23 18.82 -18.49
CA ARG A 211 1.92 19.17 -17.88
C ARG A 211 0.76 18.39 -18.51
N ALA A 212 0.76 18.19 -19.83
CA ALA A 212 -0.24 17.40 -20.54
C ALA A 212 -0.17 15.90 -20.17
N PHE A 213 1.03 15.31 -20.16
CA PHE A 213 1.23 13.92 -19.72
C PHE A 213 0.84 13.71 -18.26
N ALA A 214 1.17 14.64 -17.36
CA ALA A 214 0.72 14.57 -15.96
C ALA A 214 -0.81 14.66 -15.81
N ALA A 215 -1.48 15.47 -16.64
CA ALA A 215 -2.95 15.52 -16.67
C ALA A 215 -3.58 14.23 -17.23
N LEU A 216 -2.99 13.66 -18.29
CA LEU A 216 -3.44 12.39 -18.88
C LEU A 216 -3.22 11.21 -17.93
N GLY A 217 -2.06 11.13 -17.28
CA GLY A 217 -1.75 10.11 -16.27
C GLY A 217 -2.70 10.18 -15.06
N ARG A 218 -3.08 11.38 -14.59
CA ARG A 218 -4.11 11.55 -13.56
C ARG A 218 -5.50 11.09 -14.02
N ARG A 219 -5.88 11.31 -15.29
CA ARG A 219 -7.12 10.74 -15.86
C ARG A 219 -7.06 9.21 -15.92
N LEU A 220 -5.95 8.63 -16.39
CA LEU A 220 -5.79 7.18 -16.49
C LEU A 220 -5.83 6.48 -15.12
N ARG A 221 -5.20 7.05 -14.08
CA ARG A 221 -5.32 6.54 -12.70
C ARG A 221 -6.78 6.50 -12.22
N LYS A 222 -7.55 7.59 -12.44
CA LYS A 222 -8.98 7.65 -12.11
C LYS A 222 -9.88 6.65 -12.87
N PHE A 223 -9.45 6.12 -14.02
CA PHE A 223 -10.15 5.02 -14.69
C PHE A 223 -9.81 3.64 -14.10
N GLY A 224 -8.69 3.50 -13.39
CA GLY A 224 -8.31 2.28 -12.67
C GLY A 224 -9.07 2.09 -11.35
N ASP A 225 -9.38 3.18 -10.63
CA ASP A 225 -10.00 3.13 -9.29
C ASP A 225 -11.32 2.34 -9.25
N PRO A 226 -12.32 2.55 -10.15
CA PRO A 226 -13.58 1.80 -10.08
C PRO A 226 -13.39 0.29 -10.27
N ALA A 227 -12.44 -0.11 -11.12
CA ALA A 227 -12.11 -1.51 -11.34
C ALA A 227 -11.37 -2.14 -10.15
N ARG A 228 -10.43 -1.40 -9.54
CA ARG A 228 -9.73 -1.81 -8.32
C ARG A 228 -10.69 -1.96 -7.14
N ARG A 229 -11.55 -0.95 -6.90
CA ARG A 229 -12.57 -0.98 -5.84
C ARG A 229 -13.57 -2.12 -6.03
N LYS A 230 -14.00 -2.40 -7.28
CA LYS A 230 -14.87 -3.56 -7.57
C LYS A 230 -14.16 -4.89 -7.25
N ARG A 231 -12.91 -5.09 -7.68
CA ARG A 231 -12.15 -6.32 -7.38
C ARG A 231 -11.95 -6.52 -5.87
N ARG A 232 -11.61 -5.45 -5.13
CA ARG A 232 -11.48 -5.48 -3.67
C ARG A 232 -12.80 -5.85 -2.98
N LEU A 233 -13.92 -5.24 -3.35
CA LEU A 233 -15.23 -5.62 -2.82
C LEU A 233 -15.62 -7.07 -3.13
N GLN A 234 -15.23 -7.59 -4.30
CA GLN A 234 -15.43 -9.01 -4.64
C GLN A 234 -14.56 -9.94 -3.77
N PHE A 235 -13.30 -9.57 -3.49
CA PHE A 235 -12.43 -10.31 -2.58
C PHE A 235 -12.96 -10.31 -1.14
N ARG A 236 -13.31 -9.14 -0.59
CA ARG A 236 -13.87 -8.99 0.77
C ARG A 236 -15.14 -9.83 0.96
N ARG A 237 -16.02 -9.91 -0.06
CA ARG A 237 -17.19 -10.80 -0.05
C ARG A 237 -16.85 -12.29 -0.14
N ALA A 238 -15.75 -12.64 -0.79
CA ALA A 238 -15.24 -14.01 -0.77
C ALA A 238 -14.71 -14.39 0.62
N VAL A 239 -14.08 -13.44 1.34
CA VAL A 239 -13.70 -13.62 2.77
C VAL A 239 -14.96 -13.84 3.63
N THR A 240 -16.02 -13.05 3.46
CA THR A 240 -17.32 -13.26 4.14
C THR A 240 -17.86 -14.67 3.91
N SER A 241 -17.82 -15.15 2.65
CA SER A 241 -18.28 -16.50 2.28
C SER A 241 -17.39 -17.62 2.86
N ARG A 242 -16.07 -17.42 2.89
CA ARG A 242 -15.11 -18.35 3.53
C ARG A 242 -15.42 -18.45 5.03
N PHE A 243 -15.57 -17.33 5.73
CA PHE A 243 -15.84 -17.34 7.18
C PHE A 243 -17.21 -17.94 7.53
N ALA A 244 -18.20 -17.81 6.63
CA ALA A 244 -19.52 -18.43 6.81
C ALA A 244 -19.51 -19.96 6.72
N SER A 245 -18.54 -20.56 6.00
CA SER A 245 -18.43 -22.02 5.80
C SER A 245 -17.33 -22.67 6.64
N ASP A 246 -16.26 -21.94 6.96
CA ASP A 246 -15.15 -22.40 7.79
C ASP A 246 -15.52 -22.44 9.29
N ALA A 247 -15.94 -23.61 9.76
CA ALA A 247 -16.17 -23.90 11.19
C ALA A 247 -14.94 -24.51 11.88
N ASP A 248 -13.98 -25.04 11.12
CA ASP A 248 -12.85 -25.78 11.67
C ASP A 248 -11.73 -24.86 12.15
N SER A 249 -11.50 -23.69 11.53
CA SER A 249 -10.58 -22.69 12.08
C SER A 249 -11.08 -22.15 13.43
N VAL A 250 -12.40 -21.98 13.58
CA VAL A 250 -13.04 -21.59 14.85
C VAL A 250 -12.79 -22.66 15.92
N ARG A 251 -13.00 -23.94 15.60
CA ARG A 251 -12.72 -25.05 16.53
C ARG A 251 -11.24 -25.12 16.92
N GLY A 252 -10.33 -24.92 15.96
CA GLY A 252 -8.89 -24.84 16.19
C GLY A 252 -8.49 -23.70 17.13
N ALA A 253 -9.05 -22.50 16.91
CA ALA A 253 -8.79 -21.33 17.75
C ALA A 253 -9.26 -21.53 19.20
N TYR A 254 -10.48 -22.06 19.42
CA TYR A 254 -10.95 -22.38 20.77
C TYR A 254 -10.17 -23.52 21.43
N GLY A 255 -9.73 -24.53 20.66
CA GLY A 255 -8.87 -25.61 21.16
C GLY A 255 -7.51 -25.10 21.67
N VAL A 256 -6.88 -24.18 20.93
CA VAL A 256 -5.66 -23.49 21.37
C VAL A 256 -5.91 -22.57 22.57
N LEU A 257 -7.04 -21.86 22.60
CA LEU A 257 -7.39 -21.03 23.76
C LEU A 257 -7.54 -21.87 25.03
N ALA A 258 -8.01 -23.12 24.91
CA ALA A 258 -8.09 -24.08 26.03
C ALA A 258 -6.72 -24.57 26.50
N GLU A 259 -5.69 -24.56 25.66
CA GLU A 259 -4.31 -24.82 26.10
C GLU A 259 -3.80 -23.74 27.06
N PHE A 260 -4.29 -22.50 26.96
CA PHE A 260 -3.89 -21.35 27.79
C PHE A 260 -4.86 -20.96 28.92
N ALA A 261 -6.00 -21.65 29.03
CA ALA A 261 -6.98 -21.46 30.10
C ALA A 261 -6.38 -21.63 31.52
N ALA A 262 -6.95 -20.94 32.51
CA ALA A 262 -6.55 -21.08 33.92
C ALA A 262 -6.73 -22.51 34.43
N ARG A 263 -5.80 -23.00 35.25
CA ARG A 263 -5.85 -24.34 35.86
C ARG A 263 -5.53 -24.28 37.34
N LYS A 264 -5.79 -25.36 38.08
CA LYS A 264 -5.49 -25.46 39.52
C LYS A 264 -3.98 -25.23 39.76
N GLY A 265 -3.62 -24.03 40.23
CA GLY A 265 -2.24 -23.60 40.49
C GLY A 265 -1.58 -22.74 39.40
N LYS A 266 -2.11 -22.68 38.16
CA LYS A 266 -1.61 -21.78 37.10
C LYS A 266 -2.68 -20.76 36.69
N ARG A 267 -2.32 -19.48 36.67
CA ARG A 267 -3.17 -18.42 36.10
C ARG A 267 -3.39 -18.62 34.60
N GLU A 268 -4.43 -17.99 34.06
CA GLU A 268 -4.64 -17.92 32.62
C GLU A 268 -3.48 -17.18 31.94
N THR A 269 -2.98 -17.74 30.83
CA THR A 269 -2.04 -17.06 29.93
C THR A 269 -2.88 -16.20 28.96
N PRO A 270 -2.67 -14.88 28.88
CA PRO A 270 -3.52 -14.03 28.05
C PRO A 270 -3.19 -14.17 26.58
N VAL A 271 -4.10 -14.79 25.82
CA VAL A 271 -4.03 -14.85 24.36
C VAL A 271 -4.66 -13.59 23.77
N HIS A 272 -3.86 -12.75 23.12
CA HIS A 272 -4.33 -11.47 22.56
C HIS A 272 -4.99 -11.64 21.18
N ALA A 273 -4.41 -12.51 20.35
CA ALA A 273 -4.92 -12.87 19.03
C ALA A 273 -4.45 -14.27 18.61
N LEU A 274 -5.15 -14.85 17.64
CA LEU A 274 -4.82 -16.14 17.02
C LEU A 274 -4.93 -16.05 15.50
N ARG A 275 -3.95 -16.56 14.78
CA ARG A 275 -3.98 -16.82 13.34
C ARG A 275 -4.08 -18.32 13.15
N VAL A 276 -5.03 -18.79 12.35
CA VAL A 276 -5.18 -20.21 12.05
C VAL A 276 -4.89 -20.43 10.57
N ASP A 277 -3.91 -21.28 10.27
CA ASP A 277 -3.49 -21.62 8.91
C ASP A 277 -3.41 -23.14 8.72
N SER A 278 -3.28 -23.61 7.47
CA SER A 278 -3.22 -25.06 7.18
C SER A 278 -2.04 -25.80 7.84
N GLY A 279 -0.99 -25.08 8.25
CA GLY A 279 0.17 -25.62 8.96
C GLY A 279 0.09 -25.51 10.49
N GLY A 280 -0.98 -24.94 11.05
CA GLY A 280 -1.20 -24.88 12.50
C GLY A 280 -1.83 -23.57 12.99
N VAL A 281 -1.40 -23.12 14.18
CA VAL A 281 -1.90 -21.90 14.81
C VAL A 281 -0.73 -21.03 15.28
N THR A 282 -0.80 -19.73 15.01
CA THR A 282 0.12 -18.73 15.56
C THR A 282 -0.64 -17.87 16.56
N ALA A 283 -0.07 -17.61 17.73
CA ALA A 283 -0.69 -16.91 18.85
C ALA A 283 0.14 -15.70 19.28
N TRP A 284 -0.54 -14.60 19.60
CA TRP A 284 0.05 -13.39 20.18
C TRP A 284 -0.07 -13.49 21.70
N LEU A 285 1.08 -13.72 22.36
CA LEU A 285 1.21 -14.01 23.79
C LEU A 285 2.24 -13.05 24.42
N PRO A 286 2.27 -12.85 25.75
CA PRO A 286 3.24 -11.93 26.38
C PRO A 286 4.68 -12.39 26.17
N SER A 287 5.58 -11.45 25.84
CA SER A 287 7.01 -11.72 25.56
C SER A 287 7.81 -12.26 26.75
N SER A 288 7.21 -12.38 27.93
CA SER A 288 7.85 -12.82 29.18
C SER A 288 7.42 -14.22 29.65
N GLU A 289 6.74 -15.00 28.80
CA GLU A 289 6.33 -16.37 29.14
C GLU A 289 7.09 -17.38 28.27
N GLU A 290 7.90 -18.23 28.90
CA GLU A 290 8.47 -19.42 28.26
C GLU A 290 7.40 -20.51 28.15
N ILE A 291 7.14 -20.97 26.93
CA ILE A 291 6.07 -21.93 26.62
C ILE A 291 6.71 -23.25 26.19
N PRO A 292 6.35 -24.39 26.81
CA PRO A 292 6.94 -25.68 26.47
C PRO A 292 6.47 -26.19 25.10
N THR A 293 7.17 -27.19 24.58
CA THR A 293 6.79 -27.92 23.37
C THR A 293 5.33 -28.41 23.47
N PRO A 294 4.55 -28.36 22.36
CA PRO A 294 4.98 -28.18 20.97
C PRO A 294 5.10 -26.71 20.48
N TRP A 295 4.97 -25.72 21.37
CA TRP A 295 5.04 -24.31 20.97
C TRP A 295 6.47 -23.86 20.66
N GLN A 296 6.61 -22.97 19.69
CA GLN A 296 7.88 -22.40 19.21
C GLN A 296 7.77 -20.88 19.14
N ASN A 297 8.70 -20.13 19.72
CA ASN A 297 8.72 -18.67 19.55
C ASN A 297 9.20 -18.34 18.12
N VAL A 298 8.39 -17.58 17.38
CA VAL A 298 8.72 -17.11 16.01
C VAL A 298 9.34 -15.71 16.07
N GLY A 299 8.98 -14.93 17.09
CA GLY A 299 9.64 -13.67 17.41
C GLY A 299 8.84 -12.86 18.43
N GLY A 300 9.46 -12.51 19.56
CA GLY A 300 8.86 -11.64 20.57
C GLY A 300 7.56 -12.23 21.15
N THR A 301 6.42 -11.63 20.81
CA THR A 301 5.09 -12.05 21.24
C THR A 301 4.49 -13.18 20.39
N LEU A 302 5.03 -13.49 19.21
CA LEU A 302 4.48 -14.50 18.31
C LEU A 302 5.02 -15.90 18.64
N TRP A 303 4.10 -16.81 18.94
CA TRP A 303 4.37 -18.23 19.17
C TRP A 303 3.58 -19.09 18.18
N ARG A 304 4.19 -20.12 17.59
CA ARG A 304 3.56 -21.03 16.63
C ARG A 304 3.45 -22.44 17.19
N ARG A 305 2.32 -23.08 16.93
CA ARG A 305 1.98 -24.46 17.25
C ARG A 305 1.69 -25.23 15.95
N PRO A 306 2.51 -26.23 15.58
CA PRO A 306 2.26 -27.01 14.37
C PRO A 306 0.91 -27.74 14.38
N ALA A 307 0.32 -27.91 13.20
CA ALA A 307 -0.83 -28.80 12.98
C ALA A 307 -0.50 -30.24 13.42
N GLY A 308 -1.49 -30.96 13.95
CA GLY A 308 -1.33 -32.33 14.42
C GLY A 308 -0.47 -32.51 15.70
N ALA A 309 0.20 -31.47 16.20
CA ALA A 309 1.00 -31.58 17.41
C ALA A 309 0.14 -31.90 18.65
N ALA A 310 0.64 -32.77 19.53
CA ALA A 310 -0.07 -33.23 20.71
C ALA A 310 -0.40 -32.06 21.66
N SER A 311 -1.63 -32.04 22.18
CA SER A 311 -2.02 -31.07 23.21
C SER A 311 -1.53 -31.52 24.59
N TRP A 312 -1.15 -30.57 25.45
CA TRP A 312 -0.92 -30.84 26.87
C TRP A 312 -2.22 -30.97 27.69
N LEU A 313 -3.39 -30.83 27.05
CA LEU A 313 -4.69 -31.10 27.67
C LEU A 313 -4.93 -32.61 27.79
N THR A 314 -5.22 -33.07 29.01
CA THR A 314 -5.58 -34.47 29.26
C THR A 314 -6.86 -34.86 28.50
N PRO A 315 -6.86 -35.91 27.66
CA PRO A 315 -8.06 -36.40 26.97
C PRO A 315 -9.09 -36.99 27.95
N GLY A 316 -9.92 -36.12 28.52
CA GLY A 316 -10.97 -36.48 29.48
C GLY A 316 -11.51 -35.28 30.27
N SER A 317 -10.65 -34.37 30.74
CA SER A 317 -11.09 -33.14 31.43
C SER A 317 -11.47 -32.01 30.46
N ALA A 318 -10.90 -32.05 29.25
CA ALA A 318 -11.02 -30.98 28.26
C ALA A 318 -12.47 -30.65 27.82
N GLY A 319 -13.45 -31.54 28.00
CA GLY A 319 -14.84 -31.29 27.60
C GLY A 319 -15.48 -30.13 28.38
N THR A 320 -15.61 -30.27 29.70
CA THR A 320 -16.19 -29.25 30.58
C THR A 320 -15.34 -27.98 30.65
N ASP A 321 -14.01 -28.12 30.57
CA ASP A 321 -13.08 -26.98 30.48
C ASP A 321 -13.33 -26.18 29.19
N LEU A 322 -13.54 -26.84 28.04
CA LEU A 322 -13.80 -26.20 26.76
C LEU A 322 -15.19 -25.57 26.69
N GLU A 323 -16.24 -26.21 27.21
CA GLU A 323 -17.57 -25.61 27.31
C GLU A 323 -17.55 -24.34 28.19
N THR A 324 -16.88 -24.41 29.34
CA THR A 324 -16.71 -23.25 30.24
C THR A 324 -15.90 -22.14 29.58
N LEU A 325 -14.90 -22.50 28.76
CA LEU A 325 -14.12 -21.55 27.98
C LEU A 325 -14.96 -20.91 26.87
N VAL A 326 -15.70 -21.68 26.07
CA VAL A 326 -16.60 -21.14 25.03
C VAL A 326 -17.67 -20.22 25.67
N ALA A 327 -18.17 -20.56 26.85
CA ALA A 327 -19.11 -19.73 27.61
C ALA A 327 -18.48 -18.45 28.22
N SER A 328 -17.15 -18.34 28.32
CA SER A 328 -16.46 -17.17 28.89
C SER A 328 -15.60 -16.36 27.89
N ALA A 329 -15.17 -16.97 26.80
CA ALA A 329 -14.39 -16.36 25.71
C ALA A 329 -15.27 -15.80 24.61
N CYS A 330 -14.78 -14.83 23.84
CA CYS A 330 -15.52 -14.25 22.73
C CYS A 330 -14.57 -14.04 21.54
N LEU A 331 -14.08 -15.15 20.99
CA LEU A 331 -13.25 -15.15 19.79
C LEU A 331 -14.09 -14.78 18.56
N VAL A 332 -13.64 -13.76 17.85
CA VAL A 332 -14.23 -13.28 16.59
C VAL A 332 -13.14 -13.18 15.53
N ARG A 333 -13.43 -13.58 14.29
CA ARG A 333 -12.56 -13.30 13.15
C ARG A 333 -12.75 -11.84 12.72
N VAL A 334 -11.66 -11.09 12.65
CA VAL A 334 -11.71 -9.66 12.28
C VAL A 334 -11.52 -9.47 10.78
N GLY A 335 -10.68 -10.32 10.18
CA GLY A 335 -10.30 -10.26 8.77
C GLY A 335 -9.24 -11.31 8.45
N THR A 336 -8.62 -11.19 7.28
CA THR A 336 -7.47 -12.00 6.88
C THR A 336 -6.19 -11.18 6.86
N ASP A 337 -5.06 -11.83 7.15
CA ASP A 337 -3.73 -11.27 6.88
C ASP A 337 -3.38 -11.26 5.37
N ASP A 338 -2.15 -10.85 5.04
CA ASP A 338 -1.65 -10.74 3.66
C ASP A 338 -1.51 -12.10 2.93
N ASP A 339 -1.32 -13.21 3.66
CA ASP A 339 -1.39 -14.57 3.09
C ASP A 339 -2.84 -15.03 2.86
N GLY A 340 -3.82 -14.26 3.37
CA GLY A 340 -5.25 -14.55 3.26
C GLY A 340 -5.79 -15.44 4.38
N GLU A 341 -5.06 -15.66 5.47
CA GLU A 341 -5.47 -16.56 6.56
C GLU A 341 -6.23 -15.82 7.69
N PRO A 342 -7.22 -16.46 8.33
CA PRO A 342 -8.11 -15.82 9.31
C PRO A 342 -7.39 -15.45 10.61
N VAL A 343 -7.49 -14.17 10.99
CA VAL A 343 -7.02 -13.65 12.28
C VAL A 343 -8.20 -13.39 13.21
N PHE A 344 -8.13 -14.01 14.38
CA PHE A 344 -9.08 -13.97 15.47
C PHE A 344 -8.59 -13.04 16.59
N VAL A 345 -9.51 -12.31 17.20
CA VAL A 345 -9.29 -11.50 18.41
C VAL A 345 -10.33 -11.87 19.46
N ASP A 346 -9.97 -11.77 20.74
CA ASP A 346 -10.82 -12.19 21.87
C ASP A 346 -11.51 -10.99 22.55
N LEU A 347 -12.75 -10.68 22.17
CA LEU A 347 -13.50 -9.54 22.73
C LEU A 347 -13.72 -9.65 24.25
N SER A 348 -13.61 -10.84 24.83
CA SER A 348 -13.66 -11.03 26.29
C SER A 348 -12.43 -10.47 27.03
N ARG A 349 -11.44 -9.93 26.30
CA ARG A 349 -10.28 -9.18 26.83
C ARG A 349 -10.35 -7.66 26.63
N LEU A 350 -11.41 -7.14 26.04
CA LEU A 350 -11.56 -5.70 25.78
C LEU A 350 -11.88 -4.89 27.04
N ASP A 351 -12.65 -5.46 27.97
CA ASP A 351 -13.08 -4.87 29.26
C ASP A 351 -13.52 -3.38 29.17
N GLY A 352 -14.18 -3.01 28.07
CA GLY A 352 -14.40 -1.62 27.72
C GLY A 352 -15.08 -1.42 26.37
N THR A 353 -14.68 -0.37 25.67
CA THR A 353 -15.16 0.00 24.33
C THR A 353 -14.06 -0.11 23.29
N LEU A 354 -14.41 -0.64 22.12
CA LEU A 354 -13.62 -0.61 20.90
C LEU A 354 -14.11 0.56 20.04
N SER A 355 -13.19 1.45 19.69
CA SER A 355 -13.40 2.51 18.70
C SER A 355 -12.85 2.05 17.35
N VAL A 356 -13.67 2.12 16.30
CA VAL A 356 -13.29 1.83 14.91
C VAL A 356 -13.44 3.11 14.10
N THR A 357 -12.31 3.65 13.65
CA THR A 357 -12.22 4.97 12.98
C THR A 357 -11.70 4.83 11.55
N GLY A 358 -11.69 5.92 10.77
CA GLY A 358 -11.20 5.93 9.38
C GLY A 358 -12.32 5.95 8.35
N ASP A 359 -12.29 5.05 7.35
CA ASP A 359 -13.37 4.93 6.38
C ASP A 359 -14.66 4.41 7.05
N HIS A 360 -15.69 5.26 7.12
CA HIS A 360 -16.93 4.96 7.83
C HIS A 360 -17.76 3.84 7.18
N ALA A 361 -17.53 3.46 5.91
CA ALA A 361 -18.15 2.25 5.35
C ALA A 361 -17.41 1.01 5.87
N VAL A 362 -16.08 0.99 5.79
CA VAL A 362 -15.27 -0.15 6.24
C VAL A 362 -15.33 -0.34 7.77
N ALA A 363 -15.41 0.73 8.56
CA ALA A 363 -15.63 0.65 10.01
C ALA A 363 -16.96 -0.05 10.36
N ARG A 364 -18.02 0.18 9.57
CA ARG A 364 -19.30 -0.53 9.73
C ARG A 364 -19.24 -1.96 9.24
N ASP A 365 -18.49 -2.23 8.16
CA ASP A 365 -18.24 -3.60 7.69
C ASP A 365 -17.51 -4.42 8.78
N VAL A 366 -16.51 -3.83 9.46
CA VAL A 366 -15.84 -4.44 10.63
C VAL A 366 -16.87 -4.81 11.69
N VAL A 367 -17.62 -3.84 12.23
CA VAL A 367 -18.56 -4.09 13.34
C VAL A 367 -19.67 -5.07 12.95
N SER A 368 -20.15 -5.02 11.70
CA SER A 368 -21.12 -5.99 11.17
C SER A 368 -20.52 -7.40 11.06
N GLY A 369 -19.25 -7.52 10.66
CA GLY A 369 -18.49 -8.76 10.64
C GLY A 369 -18.31 -9.35 12.05
N LEU A 370 -17.92 -8.52 13.03
CA LEU A 370 -17.80 -8.94 14.43
C LEU A 370 -19.15 -9.47 14.95
N LEU A 371 -20.25 -8.74 14.74
CA LEU A 371 -21.59 -9.18 15.13
C LEU A 371 -21.96 -10.51 14.46
N ALA A 372 -21.61 -10.72 13.18
CA ALA A 372 -21.87 -11.98 12.50
C ALA A 372 -21.04 -13.16 13.06
N GLU A 373 -19.81 -12.94 13.54
CA GLU A 373 -19.00 -13.98 14.22
C GLU A 373 -19.53 -14.27 15.64
N VAL A 374 -19.94 -13.24 16.38
CA VAL A 374 -20.60 -13.40 17.69
C VAL A 374 -21.93 -14.16 17.52
N ALA A 375 -22.74 -13.87 16.50
CA ALA A 375 -23.99 -14.59 16.22
C ALA A 375 -23.80 -16.10 15.98
N ARG A 376 -22.63 -16.52 15.48
CA ARG A 376 -22.28 -17.94 15.25
C ARG A 376 -21.69 -18.64 16.48
N THR A 377 -21.00 -17.90 17.35
CA THR A 377 -20.30 -18.46 18.53
C THR A 377 -21.06 -18.28 19.84
N ARG A 378 -21.90 -17.26 19.94
CA ARG A 378 -22.69 -16.83 21.10
C ARG A 378 -24.14 -16.51 20.70
N PRO A 379 -24.92 -17.49 20.20
CA PRO A 379 -26.32 -17.26 19.85
C PRO A 379 -27.13 -16.80 21.08
N GLY A 380 -28.06 -15.88 20.87
CA GLY A 380 -28.88 -15.29 21.93
C GLY A 380 -28.14 -14.28 22.83
N LEU A 381 -26.94 -13.82 22.46
CA LEU A 381 -26.29 -12.71 23.17
C LEU A 381 -27.05 -11.39 22.87
N PRO A 382 -27.43 -10.59 23.89
CA PRO A 382 -28.18 -9.36 23.69
C PRO A 382 -27.31 -8.23 23.11
N VAL A 383 -27.91 -7.45 22.22
CA VAL A 383 -27.28 -6.34 21.49
C VAL A 383 -28.19 -5.11 21.56
N SER A 384 -27.65 -3.96 21.93
CA SER A 384 -28.38 -2.68 21.85
C SER A 384 -27.71 -1.76 20.83
N VAL A 385 -28.48 -1.21 19.89
CA VAL A 385 -27.97 -0.38 18.78
C VAL A 385 -28.32 1.10 18.98
N LEU A 386 -27.28 1.92 19.10
CA LEU A 386 -27.33 3.37 19.21
C LEU A 386 -26.84 4.03 17.91
N ARG A 387 -27.32 5.25 17.61
CA ARG A 387 -27.01 5.92 16.32
C ARG A 387 -25.79 6.86 16.37
N GLY A 388 -25.55 7.52 17.52
CA GLY A 388 -24.58 8.61 17.61
C GLY A 388 -25.04 9.89 16.90
N THR A 389 -24.16 10.90 16.87
CA THR A 389 -24.43 12.25 16.33
C THR A 389 -24.59 12.30 14.81
N ASP A 390 -23.93 11.39 14.09
CA ASP A 390 -23.58 11.61 12.68
C ASP A 390 -24.71 11.29 11.70
N GLY A 391 -25.94 11.10 12.21
CA GLY A 391 -27.12 10.72 11.43
C GLY A 391 -27.03 9.32 10.79
N ALA A 392 -26.01 8.53 11.15
CA ALA A 392 -25.73 7.24 10.55
C ALA A 392 -26.93 6.26 10.72
N PRO A 393 -27.26 5.45 9.69
CA PRO A 393 -28.28 4.42 9.84
C PRO A 393 -27.82 3.39 10.88
N PRO A 394 -28.73 2.78 11.67
CA PRO A 394 -28.36 1.73 12.62
C PRO A 394 -27.62 0.58 11.91
N ILE A 395 -26.79 -0.16 12.66
CA ILE A 395 -26.16 -1.38 12.17
C ILE A 395 -27.17 -2.53 12.36
N PRO A 396 -27.50 -3.32 11.31
CA PRO A 396 -28.46 -4.42 11.45
C PRO A 396 -27.94 -5.49 12.41
N VAL A 397 -28.80 -5.93 13.35
CA VAL A 397 -28.49 -7.07 14.24
C VAL A 397 -28.71 -8.39 13.48
N PRO A 398 -27.71 -9.30 13.41
CA PRO A 398 -27.88 -10.64 12.83
C PRO A 398 -28.93 -11.47 13.59
N GLN A 399 -29.70 -12.30 12.88
CA GLN A 399 -30.79 -13.12 13.44
C GLN A 399 -30.39 -14.10 14.57
N GLY A 400 -29.09 -14.36 14.77
CA GLY A 400 -28.58 -15.17 15.89
C GLY A 400 -28.41 -14.38 17.20
N LEU A 401 -28.71 -13.08 17.23
CA LEU A 401 -28.53 -12.19 18.38
C LEU A 401 -29.86 -11.52 18.76
N GLU A 402 -30.01 -11.18 20.04
CA GLU A 402 -31.24 -10.58 20.56
C GLU A 402 -31.14 -9.05 20.55
N GLU A 403 -31.95 -8.33 19.77
CA GLU A 403 -31.93 -6.87 19.75
C GLU A 403 -32.75 -6.30 20.93
N VAL A 404 -32.10 -5.53 21.81
CA VAL A 404 -32.68 -5.04 23.07
C VAL A 404 -32.69 -3.51 23.12
N THR A 405 -33.90 -2.94 23.16
CA THR A 405 -34.15 -1.48 23.11
C THR A 405 -33.76 -0.72 24.39
N ARG A 406 -33.62 -1.42 25.53
CA ARG A 406 -33.17 -0.83 26.80
C ARG A 406 -32.28 -1.79 27.58
N ILE A 407 -31.17 -1.27 28.09
CA ILE A 407 -30.27 -2.00 28.97
C ILE A 407 -30.70 -1.74 30.41
N ASP A 408 -31.41 -2.71 30.99
CA ASP A 408 -32.07 -2.61 32.30
C ASP A 408 -31.12 -2.17 33.42
N GLU A 409 -31.63 -1.33 34.32
CA GLU A 409 -30.85 -0.74 35.42
C GLU A 409 -30.32 -1.80 36.38
N GLY A 410 -31.04 -2.93 36.55
CA GLY A 410 -30.57 -4.08 37.34
C GLY A 410 -29.26 -4.67 36.85
N LEU A 411 -29.02 -4.68 35.52
CA LEU A 411 -27.75 -5.14 34.93
C LEU A 411 -26.60 -4.18 35.22
N ARG A 412 -26.87 -2.88 35.40
CA ARG A 412 -25.87 -1.81 35.54
C ARG A 412 -25.14 -1.83 36.89
N SER A 413 -25.59 -2.62 37.86
CA SER A 413 -25.01 -2.73 39.20
C SER A 413 -23.53 -3.15 39.14
N PRO A 414 -22.56 -2.25 39.44
CA PRO A 414 -21.14 -2.61 39.42
C PRO A 414 -20.86 -3.57 40.58
N ARG A 415 -20.22 -4.70 40.32
CA ARG A 415 -19.82 -5.61 41.40
C ARG A 415 -18.55 -4.99 42.02
N PRO A 416 -18.55 -4.61 43.32
CA PRO A 416 -17.45 -3.87 43.91
C PRO A 416 -16.15 -4.68 43.79
N GLY A 417 -15.22 -4.20 42.99
CA GLY A 417 -13.92 -4.83 42.81
C GLY A 417 -13.10 -4.72 44.08
N SER A 418 -12.51 -5.82 44.54
CA SER A 418 -11.57 -5.79 45.66
C SER A 418 -10.43 -4.80 45.32
N PRO A 419 -10.08 -3.87 46.22
CA PRO A 419 -9.05 -2.86 45.96
C PRO A 419 -7.65 -3.49 45.93
N GLY A 420 -7.29 -4.08 44.79
CA GLY A 420 -6.10 -4.91 44.63
C GLY A 420 -5.44 -4.74 43.26
N SER A 421 -4.52 -3.77 43.17
CA SER A 421 -3.68 -3.44 42.00
C SER A 421 -4.44 -3.01 40.73
N THR A 422 -4.50 -1.70 40.50
CA THR A 422 -5.02 -1.03 39.28
C THR A 422 -4.39 -1.55 37.98
N VAL A 423 -3.14 -1.99 38.01
CA VAL A 423 -2.40 -2.54 36.85
C VAL A 423 -2.87 -3.95 36.47
N ARG A 424 -3.52 -4.70 37.37
CA ARG A 424 -3.79 -6.14 37.19
C ARG A 424 -5.20 -6.44 36.64
N ALA A 425 -6.13 -5.50 36.75
CA ALA A 425 -7.50 -5.67 36.24
C ALA A 425 -7.55 -5.74 34.70
N ALA A 426 -6.70 -4.99 34.00
CA ALA A 426 -6.67 -4.90 32.53
C ALA A 426 -6.20 -6.19 31.80
N ALA A 427 -5.80 -7.24 32.54
CA ALA A 427 -5.33 -8.50 31.97
C ALA A 427 -6.32 -9.67 32.15
N SER A 428 -7.37 -9.51 32.95
CA SER A 428 -8.34 -10.58 33.24
C SER A 428 -9.45 -10.64 32.20
N ARG A 429 -9.67 -11.84 31.64
CA ARG A 429 -10.85 -12.16 30.83
C ARG A 429 -12.14 -11.83 31.61
N ARG A 430 -13.12 -11.19 30.95
CA ARG A 430 -14.50 -11.08 31.45
C ARG A 430 -15.49 -11.65 30.45
N PRO A 431 -16.47 -12.47 30.88
CA PRO A 431 -17.49 -12.99 29.98
C PRO A 431 -18.33 -11.84 29.42
N VAL A 432 -18.34 -11.70 28.09
CA VAL A 432 -19.23 -10.76 27.40
C VAL A 432 -20.67 -11.24 27.60
N LYS A 433 -21.49 -10.41 28.24
CA LYS A 433 -22.92 -10.68 28.49
C LYS A 433 -23.87 -9.92 27.56
N GLY A 434 -23.36 -8.94 26.83
CA GLY A 434 -24.11 -8.14 25.87
C GLY A 434 -23.22 -7.15 25.14
N LEU A 435 -23.69 -6.66 23.99
CA LEU A 435 -22.96 -5.70 23.16
C LEU A 435 -23.72 -4.37 23.05
N VAL A 436 -23.02 -3.25 23.16
CA VAL A 436 -23.56 -1.94 22.79
C VAL A 436 -22.91 -1.50 21.49
N VAL A 437 -23.69 -1.43 20.43
CA VAL A 437 -23.23 -1.08 19.09
C VAL A 437 -23.60 0.36 18.83
N MET A 438 -22.62 1.20 18.48
CA MET A 438 -22.88 2.58 18.07
C MET A 438 -22.50 2.80 16.61
N ALA A 439 -23.46 3.28 15.84
CA ALA A 439 -23.42 3.30 14.38
C ALA A 439 -22.66 4.50 13.76
N GLY A 440 -22.20 5.43 14.61
CA GLY A 440 -21.45 6.65 14.32
C GLY A 440 -20.74 7.15 15.59
N THR A 441 -20.32 8.42 15.65
CA THR A 441 -19.65 9.03 16.81
C THR A 441 -20.62 9.32 17.97
N PRO A 442 -20.27 9.04 19.25
CA PRO A 442 -21.07 9.43 20.41
C PRO A 442 -21.02 10.94 20.71
N THR A 443 -22.10 11.49 21.27
CA THR A 443 -22.02 12.70 22.11
C THR A 443 -21.17 12.46 23.37
N ASP A 444 -20.63 13.50 24.00
CA ASP A 444 -19.92 13.39 25.29
C ASP A 444 -20.73 12.64 26.37
N ARG A 445 -22.06 12.83 26.35
CA ARG A 445 -22.98 12.12 27.24
C ARG A 445 -23.06 10.63 26.91
N GLU A 446 -23.27 10.27 25.65
CA GLU A 446 -23.31 8.86 25.21
C GLU A 446 -21.95 8.17 25.43
N ALA A 447 -20.84 8.89 25.26
CA ALA A 447 -19.50 8.39 25.57
C ALA A 447 -19.34 8.09 27.07
N ALA A 448 -19.80 8.99 27.95
CA ALA A 448 -19.79 8.76 29.39
C ALA A 448 -20.69 7.58 29.81
N GLU A 449 -21.89 7.47 29.23
CA GLU A 449 -22.80 6.34 29.48
C GLU A 449 -22.24 5.00 28.96
N LEU A 450 -21.60 4.99 27.79
CA LEU A 450 -20.88 3.83 27.24
C LEU A 450 -19.73 3.38 28.15
N LEU A 451 -18.88 4.31 28.60
CA LEU A 451 -17.74 4.03 29.48
C LEU A 451 -18.20 3.49 30.84
N ALA A 452 -19.26 4.08 31.43
CA ALA A 452 -19.81 3.62 32.70
C ALA A 452 -20.43 2.21 32.62
N LEU A 453 -21.02 1.85 31.47
CA LEU A 453 -21.66 0.56 31.27
C LEU A 453 -20.68 -0.57 30.88
N CYS A 454 -19.74 -0.26 29.99
CA CYS A 454 -18.84 -1.24 29.38
C CYS A 454 -17.47 -1.33 30.06
N GLY A 455 -17.08 -0.35 30.85
CA GLY A 455 -15.74 -0.26 31.46
C GLY A 455 -15.49 -1.24 32.62
N PRO A 456 -14.25 -1.26 33.16
CA PRO A 456 -13.81 -2.26 34.13
C PRO A 456 -14.67 -2.33 35.40
N GLY A 457 -15.35 -3.46 35.58
CA GLY A 457 -16.24 -3.70 36.73
C GLY A 457 -17.71 -3.33 36.49
N GLY A 458 -18.06 -2.84 35.29
CA GLY A 458 -19.42 -2.63 34.82
C GLY A 458 -20.21 -3.94 34.62
N ALA A 459 -21.31 -3.83 33.88
CA ALA A 459 -22.35 -4.87 33.78
C ALA A 459 -21.89 -6.21 33.14
N GLY A 460 -20.72 -6.23 32.50
CA GLY A 460 -20.25 -7.27 31.58
C GLY A 460 -20.69 -7.02 30.12
N TRP A 461 -21.06 -5.78 29.80
CA TRP A 461 -21.34 -5.34 28.44
C TRP A 461 -20.06 -4.87 27.76
N THR A 462 -20.04 -4.85 26.43
CA THR A 462 -18.86 -4.45 25.64
C THR A 462 -19.28 -3.55 24.48
N GLY A 463 -18.59 -2.41 24.32
CA GLY A 463 -18.97 -1.40 23.33
C GLY A 463 -18.23 -1.56 22.00
N LEU A 464 -18.95 -1.45 20.88
CA LEU A 464 -18.43 -1.45 19.51
C LEU A 464 -18.87 -0.16 18.82
N VAL A 465 -17.95 0.79 18.59
CA VAL A 465 -18.26 2.17 18.16
C VAL A 465 -17.66 2.46 16.79
N CYS A 466 -18.51 2.79 15.80
CA CYS A 466 -18.09 3.25 14.46
C CYS A 466 -17.79 4.77 14.47
N GLY A 467 -16.82 5.18 15.28
CA GLY A 467 -16.44 6.57 15.50
C GLY A 467 -15.34 6.67 16.55
N GLU A 468 -14.74 7.86 16.71
CA GLU A 468 -13.82 8.11 17.82
C GLU A 468 -14.59 8.18 19.13
N VAL A 469 -14.03 7.64 20.21
CA VAL A 469 -14.62 7.80 21.54
C VAL A 469 -13.52 7.86 22.60
N GLY A 470 -13.59 8.90 23.43
CA GLY A 470 -12.69 9.08 24.57
C GLY A 470 -12.71 7.86 25.49
N GLY A 471 -11.56 7.50 26.05
CA GLY A 471 -11.47 6.34 26.95
C GLY A 471 -11.63 4.95 26.31
N ALA A 472 -11.77 4.83 24.98
CA ALA A 472 -11.72 3.52 24.32
C ALA A 472 -10.46 2.73 24.70
N HIS A 473 -10.67 1.45 25.02
CA HIS A 473 -9.62 0.53 25.45
C HIS A 473 -8.84 0.02 24.23
N TRP A 474 -9.53 -0.33 23.15
CA TRP A 474 -8.92 -0.60 21.84
C TRP A 474 -9.34 0.46 20.82
N ARG A 475 -8.41 0.84 19.93
CA ARG A 475 -8.65 1.70 18.77
C ARG A 475 -8.16 0.99 17.52
N TRP A 476 -9.04 0.79 16.56
CA TRP A 476 -8.72 0.25 15.23
C TRP A 476 -8.93 1.34 14.17
N ARG A 477 -8.13 1.34 13.11
CA ARG A 477 -8.19 2.34 12.02
C ARG A 477 -8.41 1.65 10.68
N THR A 478 -9.42 2.09 9.94
CA THR A 478 -9.84 1.51 8.65
C THR A 478 -9.51 2.42 7.48
N ASP A 479 -9.21 1.84 6.32
CA ASP A 479 -8.96 2.58 5.09
C ASP A 479 -10.09 2.38 4.04
N ALA A 480 -10.07 3.20 2.98
CA ALA A 480 -11.04 3.12 1.89
C ALA A 480 -10.79 1.93 0.93
N ASP A 481 -9.71 1.18 1.14
CA ASP A 481 -9.33 0.01 0.36
C ASP A 481 -9.95 -1.29 0.92
N GLY A 482 -10.32 -1.28 2.21
CA GLY A 482 -11.01 -2.37 2.90
C GLY A 482 -10.24 -3.02 4.04
N ASN A 483 -9.18 -2.36 4.53
CA ASN A 483 -8.31 -2.90 5.56
C ASN A 483 -8.64 -2.31 6.95
N VAL A 484 -8.16 -2.99 8.00
CA VAL A 484 -8.15 -2.49 9.38
C VAL A 484 -6.78 -2.69 10.03
N ASP A 485 -6.19 -1.60 10.51
CA ASP A 485 -5.01 -1.54 11.40
C ASP A 485 -5.44 -1.84 12.84
N ILE A 486 -4.75 -2.78 13.48
CA ILE A 486 -4.89 -3.14 14.90
C ILE A 486 -3.54 -2.87 15.61
N PRO A 487 -3.30 -1.63 16.09
CA PRO A 487 -2.00 -1.22 16.63
C PRO A 487 -1.51 -2.04 17.84
N VAL A 488 -2.43 -2.58 18.65
CA VAL A 488 -2.10 -3.40 19.83
C VAL A 488 -1.57 -4.80 19.48
N LEU A 489 -1.72 -5.22 18.22
CA LEU A 489 -1.20 -6.48 17.68
C LEU A 489 -0.08 -6.27 16.65
N GLY A 490 0.03 -5.05 16.10
CA GLY A 490 0.96 -4.72 15.01
C GLY A 490 0.56 -5.32 13.65
N VAL A 491 -0.74 -5.57 13.42
CA VAL A 491 -1.23 -6.20 12.18
C VAL A 491 -2.23 -5.32 11.43
N THR A 492 -2.18 -5.38 10.10
CA THR A 492 -3.22 -4.88 9.20
C THR A 492 -3.96 -6.07 8.60
N LEU A 493 -5.29 -6.04 8.56
CA LEU A 493 -6.12 -7.15 8.07
C LEU A 493 -7.11 -6.67 7.00
N THR A 494 -7.36 -7.49 5.96
CA THR A 494 -8.47 -7.25 5.02
C THR A 494 -9.79 -7.67 5.67
N VAL A 495 -10.75 -6.74 5.74
CA VAL A 495 -12.05 -6.92 6.41
C VAL A 495 -13.08 -7.60 5.46
N PRO A 496 -13.97 -8.51 5.92
CA PRO A 496 -15.12 -8.99 5.13
C PRO A 496 -16.08 -7.87 4.66
N ALA A 497 -16.97 -8.15 3.68
CA ALA A 497 -17.96 -7.21 3.10
C ALA A 497 -19.18 -7.90 2.42
#